data_AF-A0A380X1R3-F1
#
_entry.id   AF-A0A380X1R3-F1
#
_cell.length_a   1.000
_cell.length_b   1.000
_cell.length_c   1.000
_cell.angle_alpha   90.00
_cell.angle_beta   90.00
_cell.angle_gamma   90.00
#
_symmetry.space_group_name_H-M   'P 1'
#
loop_
_entity.id
_entity.type
_entity.pdbx_description
1 polymer ?
#
loop_
_entity_poly.entity_id
_entity_poly.type
_entity_poly.pdbx_seq_one_letter_code
_entity_poly.pdbx_strand_id
1 'polypeptide(L)' 'MAWSNLFDPNVQYCPKCDWVSAYLIYSDILFLSHCEKCNTELKLKPLSKCNLKQKAYIKLFRIN' A
#
# COMPACT_ATOMS: atom_id res chain seq x y z
N MET A 1 18.53 5.36 16.26
CA MET A 1 17.43 4.55 15.66
C MET A 1 16.21 5.45 15.62
N ALA A 2 15.69 5.78 14.44
CA ALA A 2 14.65 6.78 14.28
C ALA A 2 13.27 6.18 14.56
N TRP A 3 12.61 6.64 15.64
CA TRP A 3 11.30 6.18 16.10
C TRP A 3 10.13 6.73 15.24
N SER A 4 10.41 7.41 14.13
CA SER A 4 9.41 8.10 13.29
C SER A 4 8.63 7.18 12.36
N ASN A 5 9.10 5.95 12.11
CA ASN A 5 8.47 5.02 11.16
C ASN A 5 7.45 4.06 11.80
N LEU A 6 7.16 4.18 13.09
CA LEU A 6 6.20 3.30 13.78
C LEU A 6 4.72 3.66 13.53
N PHE A 7 4.41 4.87 13.00
CA PHE A 7 3.04 5.37 12.90
C PHE A 7 2.49 5.54 11.48
N ASP A 8 3.33 5.50 10.44
CA ASP A 8 2.86 5.61 9.05
C ASP A 8 3.01 4.24 8.36
N PRO A 9 1.94 3.41 8.35
CA PRO A 9 1.99 2.11 7.72
C PRO A 9 2.15 2.25 6.21
N ASN A 10 2.79 1.24 5.60
CA ASN A 10 2.86 1.12 4.16
C ASN A 10 1.62 0.42 3.60
N VAL A 11 1.41 0.57 2.30
CA VAL A 11 0.54 -0.29 1.49
C VAL A 11 1.32 -0.80 0.28
N GLN A 12 0.95 -1.95 -0.25
CA GLN A 12 1.45 -2.34 -1.56
C GLN A 12 0.78 -1.48 -2.61
N TYR A 13 1.54 -1.03 -3.59
CA TYR A 13 0.99 -0.33 -4.74
C TYR A 13 1.65 -0.78 -6.03
N CYS A 14 0.89 -0.65 -7.12
CA CYS A 14 1.39 -0.83 -8.47
C CYS A 14 1.75 0.53 -9.09
N PRO A 15 3.02 0.75 -9.50
CA PRO A 15 3.43 2.01 -10.09
C PRO A 15 2.86 2.24 -11.50
N LYS A 16 2.38 1.19 -12.17
CA LYS A 16 1.87 1.27 -13.56
C LYS A 16 0.38 1.57 -13.64
N CYS A 17 -0.44 0.96 -12.77
CA CYS A 17 -1.89 1.07 -12.86
C CYS A 17 -2.55 1.67 -11.61
N ASP A 18 -1.76 2.24 -10.71
CA ASP A 18 -2.18 2.93 -9.48
C ASP A 18 -3.01 2.08 -8.49
N TRP A 19 -3.02 0.75 -8.67
CA TRP A 19 -3.63 -0.19 -7.75
C TRP A 19 -2.93 -0.13 -6.38
N VAL A 20 -3.70 -0.30 -5.30
CA VAL A 20 -3.19 -0.41 -3.93
C VAL A 20 -3.82 -1.58 -3.21
N SER A 21 -3.07 -2.21 -2.30
CA SER A 21 -3.62 -3.21 -1.37
C SER A 21 -4.53 -2.55 -0.35
N ALA A 22 -5.57 -3.26 0.08
CA ALA A 22 -6.41 -2.83 1.19
C ALA A 22 -5.74 -3.02 2.57
N TYR A 23 -4.70 -3.85 2.64
CA TYR A 23 -3.99 -4.18 3.87
C TYR A 23 -2.89 -3.15 4.19
N LEU A 24 -2.81 -2.77 5.46
CA LEU A 24 -1.73 -1.97 6.01
C LEU A 24 -0.56 -2.87 6.39
N ILE A 25 0.65 -2.44 6.04
CA ILE A 25 1.89 -3.18 6.24
C ILE A 25 2.77 -2.36 7.16
N TYR A 26 3.13 -2.96 8.29
CA TYR A 26 4.02 -2.37 9.30
C TYR A 26 5.45 -2.91 9.22
N SER A 27 5.74 -3.72 8.20
CA SER A 27 7.06 -4.26 7.88
C SER A 27 7.53 -3.80 6.49
N ASP A 28 8.72 -4.23 6.10
CA ASP A 28 9.27 -3.97 4.76
C ASP A 28 8.99 -5.13 3.77
N ILE A 29 8.00 -5.97 4.08
CA ILE A 29 7.68 -7.18 3.31
C ILE A 29 6.50 -6.93 2.38
N LEU A 30 6.64 -7.39 1.13
CA LEU A 30 5.55 -7.46 0.16
C LEU A 30 4.81 -8.80 0.29
N PHE A 31 3.48 -8.78 0.37
CA PHE A 31 2.67 -10.02 0.33
C PHE A 31 2.59 -10.60 -1.08
N LEU A 32 2.41 -9.71 -2.07
CA LEU A 32 2.46 -10.04 -3.49
C LEU A 32 3.67 -9.37 -4.14
N SER A 33 4.42 -10.11 -4.95
CA SER A 33 5.56 -9.56 -5.71
C SER A 33 5.11 -8.80 -6.96
N HIS A 34 4.01 -9.23 -7.60
CA HIS A 34 3.54 -8.68 -8.87
C HIS A 34 2.06 -8.29 -8.82
N CYS A 35 1.70 -7.25 -9.57
CA CYS A 35 0.34 -6.79 -9.71
C CYS A 35 -0.48 -7.76 -10.57
N GLU A 36 -1.59 -8.26 -10.04
CA GLU A 36 -2.48 -9.20 -10.73
C GLU A 36 -3.03 -8.67 -12.07
N LYS A 37 -3.16 -7.34 -12.21
CA LYS A 37 -3.76 -6.73 -13.41
C LYS A 37 -2.79 -6.53 -14.57
N CYS A 38 -1.54 -6.22 -14.26
CA CYS A 38 -0.58 -5.75 -15.27
C CYS A 38 0.81 -6.37 -15.14
N ASN A 39 0.95 -7.37 -14.25
CA ASN A 39 2.15 -8.13 -13.95
C ASN A 39 3.39 -7.27 -13.65
N THR A 40 3.18 -6.03 -13.20
CA THR A 40 4.26 -5.11 -12.81
C THR A 40 4.66 -5.38 -11.38
N GLU A 41 5.96 -5.31 -11.08
CA GLU A 41 6.49 -5.46 -9.73
C GLU A 41 5.85 -4.44 -8.77
N LEU A 42 5.36 -4.95 -7.64
CA LEU A 42 4.73 -4.15 -6.60
C LEU A 42 5.79 -3.52 -5.69
N LYS A 43 5.45 -2.36 -5.14
CA LYS A 43 6.31 -1.62 -4.23
C LYS A 43 5.55 -1.25 -2.96
N LEU A 44 6.28 -0.96 -1.90
CA LEU A 44 5.70 -0.36 -0.71
C LEU A 44 5.60 1.16 -0.88
N LYS A 45 4.47 1.71 -0.46
CA LYS A 45 4.21 3.15 -0.43
C LYS A 45 3.64 3.52 0.93
N PRO A 46 4.19 4.55 1.60
CA PRO A 46 3.61 5.05 2.84
C PRO A 46 2.16 5.49 2.63
N LEU A 47 1.28 5.16 3.58
CA LEU A 47 -0.14 5.52 3.52
C LEU A 47 -0.31 7.04 3.42
N SER A 48 0.54 7.82 4.11
CA SER A 48 0.58 9.28 4.00
C SER A 48 0.68 9.77 2.55
N LYS A 49 1.48 9.10 1.71
CA LYS A 49 1.74 9.43 0.29
C LYS A 49 0.66 8.92 -0.67
N CYS A 50 -0.35 8.19 -0.20
CA CYS A 50 -1.45 7.74 -1.05
C CYS A 50 -2.37 8.90 -1.47
N ASN A 51 -2.87 8.84 -2.70
CA ASN A 51 -3.82 9.83 -3.21
C ASN A 51 -5.23 9.61 -2.59
N LEU A 52 -6.15 10.56 -2.80
CA LEU A 52 -7.49 10.51 -2.21
C LEU A 52 -8.27 9.25 -2.62
N LYS A 53 -8.16 8.82 -3.89
CA LYS A 53 -8.83 7.63 -4.41
C LYS A 53 -8.32 6.35 -3.74
N GLN A 54 -7.00 6.24 -3.57
CA GLN A 54 -6.35 5.13 -2.87
C GLN A 54 -6.78 5.08 -1.40
N LYS A 55 -6.76 6.23 -0.71
CA LYS A 55 -7.20 6.33 0.69
C LYS A 55 -8.68 5.96 0.86
N ALA A 56 -9.55 6.39 -0.06
CA ALA A 56 -10.96 6.03 -0.06
C ALA A 56 -11.16 4.52 -0.24
N TYR A 57 -10.45 3.90 -1.19
CA TYR A 57 -10.47 2.45 -1.40
C TYR A 57 -10.05 1.68 -0.15
N ILE A 58 -8.91 2.03 0.44
CA ILE A 58 -8.41 1.37 1.67
C ILE A 58 -9.42 1.50 2.82
N LYS A 59 -10.05 2.67 2.97
CA LYS A 59 -11.07 2.90 4.01
C LYS A 59 -12.31 2.02 3.81
N LEU A 60 -12.78 1.85 2.57
CA LEU A 60 -13.95 1.02 2.27
C LEU A 60 -13.72 -0.45 2.61
N PHE A 61 -12.53 -0.99 2.33
CA PHE A 61 -12.22 -2.40 2.59
C PHE A 61 -11.82 -2.71 4.04
N ARG A 62 -11.60 -1.69 4.88
CA ARG A 62 -11.36 -1.85 6.33
C ARG A 62 -12.63 -2.11 7.16
N ILE A 63 -13.82 -1.98 6.56
CA ILE A 63 -15.11 -2.07 7.27
C ILE A 63 -15.73 -3.48 7.21
N ASN A 64 -15.09 -4.43 6.53
CA ASN A 64 -15.43 -5.86 6.57
C ASN A 64 -14.37 -6.65 7.33
#